data_AF-A0A2X0P712-F1
#
_entry.id   AF-A0A2X0P712-F1
#
_cell.length_a   1.000
_cell.length_b   1.000
_cell.length_c   1.000
_cell.angle_alpha   90.00
_cell.angle_beta   90.00
_cell.angle_gamma   90.00
#
_symmetry.space_group_name_H-M   'P 1'
#
loop_
_entity.id
_entity.type
_entity.pdbx_description
1 polymer ?
#
loop_
_entity_poly.entity_id
_entity_poly.type
_entity_poly.pdbx_seq_one_letter_code
_entity_poly.pdbx_strand_id
1 'polypeptide(L)' 'MSDYGAKASADLLVTRGKGFTKEKNKKKRGSYRGGDITMESHSIKFNYD' A
#
# COMPACT_ATOMS: atom_id res chain seq x y z
N MET A 1 8.36 9.33 -7.23
CA MET A 1 8.06 7.94 -6.80
C MET A 1 7.12 8.00 -5.60
N SER A 2 5.81 7.87 -5.82
CA SER A 2 4.81 7.98 -4.74
C SER A 2 4.69 6.63 -4.03
N ASP A 3 5.52 6.40 -3.03
CA ASP A 3 5.74 5.09 -2.41
C ASP A 3 4.67 4.75 -1.34
N TYR A 4 3.40 4.91 -1.73
CA TYR A 4 2.25 4.73 -0.84
C TYR A 4 2.19 3.30 -0.27
N GLY A 5 2.62 2.32 -1.07
CA GLY A 5 2.76 0.92 -0.66
C GLY A 5 3.81 0.73 0.43
N ALA A 6 5.02 1.27 0.24
CA ALA A 6 6.09 1.19 1.24
C ALA A 6 5.69 1.88 2.55
N LYS A 7 5.06 3.06 2.44
CA LYS A 7 4.56 3.79 3.61
C LYS A 7 3.47 3.02 4.36
N ALA A 8 2.51 2.43 3.65
CA ALA A 8 1.46 1.61 4.26
C ALA A 8 2.03 0.35 4.93
N SER A 9 3.08 -0.24 4.35
CA SER A 9 3.77 -1.40 4.93
C SER A 9 4.44 -1.05 6.27
N ALA A 10 5.27 -0.01 6.29
CA ALA A 10 5.93 0.47 7.51
C ALA A 10 4.93 0.78 8.63
N ASP A 11 3.80 1.35 8.25
CA ASP A 11 2.72 1.78 9.14
C ASP A 11 1.91 0.64 9.77
N LEU A 12 1.78 -0.50 9.09
CA LEU A 12 0.94 -1.61 9.52
C LEU A 12 1.75 -2.76 10.13
N LEU A 13 3.05 -2.84 9.84
CA LEU A 13 3.98 -3.87 10.33
C LEU A 13 4.01 -3.99 11.87
N VAL A 14 3.84 -2.87 12.57
CA VAL A 14 3.88 -2.80 14.04
C VAL A 14 2.64 -3.41 14.72
N THR A 15 1.55 -3.62 13.97
CA THR A 15 0.28 -4.12 14.52
C THR A 15 -0.02 -5.56 14.11
N ARG A 16 -0.59 -6.36 15.02
CA ARG A 16 -0.93 -7.76 14.77
C ARG A 16 -2.35 -8.11 15.24
N GLY A 17 -2.90 -9.19 14.70
CA GLY A 17 -4.20 -9.76 15.13
C GLY A 17 -5.38 -8.79 15.00
N LYS A 18 -6.26 -8.74 16.01
CA LYS A 18 -7.46 -7.86 16.00
C LYS A 18 -7.12 -6.37 15.96
N GLY A 19 -5.93 -5.97 16.43
CA GLY A 19 -5.42 -4.61 16.35
C GLY A 19 -5.13 -4.18 14.91
N PHE A 20 -4.55 -5.08 14.11
CA PHE A 20 -4.23 -4.83 12.70
C PHE A 20 -5.45 -4.41 11.88
N THR A 21 -6.58 -5.11 12.04
CA THR A 21 -7.80 -4.77 11.30
C THR A 21 -8.33 -3.38 11.66
N LYS A 22 -8.27 -3.00 12.94
CA LYS A 22 -8.68 -1.67 13.40
C LYS A 22 -7.73 -0.58 12.88
N GLU A 23 -6.42 -0.79 13.01
CA GLU A 23 -5.37 0.12 12.51
C GLU A 23 -5.50 0.36 11.00
N LYS A 24 -5.63 -0.73 10.23
CA LYS A 24 -5.84 -0.71 8.79
C LYS A 24 -7.10 0.07 8.41
N ASN A 25 -8.23 -0.20 9.07
CA ASN A 25 -9.49 0.47 8.76
C ASN A 25 -9.45 1.97 9.13
N LYS A 26 -8.77 2.33 10.22
CA LYS A 26 -8.57 3.74 10.63
C LYS A 26 -7.70 4.48 9.61
N LYS A 27 -6.55 3.91 9.21
CA LYS A 27 -5.68 4.50 8.19
C LYS A 27 -6.34 4.54 6.80
N LYS A 28 -7.15 3.53 6.44
CA LYS A 28 -7.96 3.53 5.21
C LYS A 28 -9.02 4.65 5.21
N ARG A 29 -9.74 4.87 6.32
CA ARG A 29 -10.76 5.94 6.42
C ARG A 29 -10.16 7.34 6.49
N GLY A 30 -9.04 7.52 7.21
CA GLY A 30 -8.44 8.84 7.45
C GLY A 30 -7.45 9.32 6.37
N SER A 31 -6.90 8.40 5.55
CA SER A 31 -5.78 8.71 4.64
C SER A 31 -6.12 8.57 3.16
N TYR A 32 -7.35 8.16 2.82
CA TYR A 32 -7.77 8.06 1.41
C TYR A 32 -7.99 9.46 0.83
N ARG A 33 -6.92 10.06 0.32
CA ARG A 33 -6.96 11.29 -0.49
C ARG A 33 -6.96 11.03 -1.99
N GLY A 34 -6.82 9.76 -2.40
CA GLY A 34 -6.51 9.41 -3.79
C GLY A 34 -5.09 9.84 -4.11
N GLY A 35 -4.18 8.89 -4.29
CA GLY A 35 -2.91 9.22 -4.93
C GLY A 35 -3.14 9.60 -6.39
N ASP A 36 -2.16 10.21 -7.04
CA ASP A 36 -2.21 10.43 -8.48
C ASP A 36 -2.40 9.08 -9.18
N ILE A 37 -3.46 8.98 -9.98
CA ILE A 37 -3.72 7.80 -10.82
C ILE A 37 -2.71 7.86 -11.96
N THR A 38 -1.59 7.16 -11.82
CA THR A 38 -0.58 7.05 -12.87
C THR A 38 -1.02 6.00 -13.88
N MET A 39 -0.89 6.30 -15.17
CA MET A 39 -1.13 5.33 -16.26
C MET A 39 0.12 4.48 -16.58
N GLU A 40 1.13 4.50 -15.71
CA GLU A 40 2.38 3.77 -15.91
C GLU A 40 2.18 2.26 -15.71
N SER A 41 2.84 1.46 -16.56
CA SER A 41 2.84 -0.01 -16.45
C SER A 41 4.13 -0.49 -15.79
N HIS A 42 4.03 -1.06 -14.59
CA HIS A 42 5.16 -1.69 -13.87
C HIS A 42 5.22 -3.21 -14.07
N SER A 43 4.79 -3.69 -15.24
CA SER A 43 4.82 -5.11 -15.58
C SER A 43 6.24 -5.56 -15.94
N ILE A 44 6.65 -6.73 -15.45
CA ILE A 44 7.90 -7.38 -15.84
C ILE A 44 7.59 -8.48 -16.88
N LYS A 45 8.33 -8.50 -17.99
CA LYS A 45 8.28 -9.58 -18.96
C LYS A 45 9.33 -10.62 -18.60
N PHE A 46 8.91 -11.86 -18.42
CA PHE A 46 9.81 -12.98 -18.27
C PHE A 46 10.28 -13.42 -19.66
N ASN A 47 11.58 -13.39 -19.89
CA ASN A 47 12.19 -14.09 -21.02
C ASN A 47 12.41 -15.53 -20.57
N TYR A 48 11.87 -16.48 -21.33
CA TYR A 48 12.23 -17.88 -21.21
C TYR A 48 13.35 -18.13 -22.22
N ASP A 49 14.53 -18.53 -21.74
CA ASP A 49 15.54 -19.21 -22.56
C ASP A 49 15.17 -20.69 -22.70
#